data_AF-A0A832WHV6-F1
#
_entry.id   AF-A0A832WHV6-F1
#
_cell.length_a   1.000
_cell.length_b   1.000
_cell.length_c   1.000
_cell.angle_alpha   90.00
_cell.angle_beta   90.00
_cell.angle_gamma   90.00
#
_symmetry.space_group_name_H-M   'P 1'
#
loop_
_entity.id
_entity.type
_entity.pdbx_description
1 polymer ?
#
loop_
_entity_poly.entity_id
_entity_poly.type
_entity_poly.pdbx_seq_one_letter_code
_entity_poly.pdbx_strand_id
1 'polypeptide(L)'
;MVSYWFGDVDGGVCTPCPSREPDFLSDRLDRIIQTRERHTPFSWEVARECGFVSSRGEYVALLRSLALLRVEKELRRVSQLPEMELVHMVRMLDQIDEAINLLTGRALEWHAAKDPSFSRKYRELQGRRARELLAGSKNPVLVAVATETAHLAEVRTALSRDVAALAEKVMPNSSVLVGGVVAARLLSAAGGLPRLARLPAATIQVMGARL
;
A
#
# COMPACT_ATOMS: atom_id res chain seq x y z
N MET A 1 27.60 30.77 -8.54
CA MET A 1 26.59 30.02 -9.29
C MET A 1 25.49 29.52 -8.36
N VAL A 2 24.23 29.89 -8.64
CA VAL A 2 23.03 29.36 -7.99
C VAL A 2 22.22 28.63 -9.06
N SER A 3 22.01 27.33 -8.86
CA SER A 3 21.32 26.46 -9.81
C SER A 3 19.83 26.35 -9.47
N TYR A 4 18.96 26.85 -10.35
CA TYR A 4 17.51 26.70 -10.24
C TYR A 4 16.97 25.62 -11.18
N TRP A 5 15.76 25.13 -10.92
CA TRP A 5 15.09 24.16 -11.78
C TRP A 5 14.81 24.72 -13.20
N PHE A 6 14.70 26.03 -13.33
CA PHE A 6 14.42 26.73 -14.60
C PHE A 6 15.65 27.34 -15.29
N GLY A 7 16.82 27.35 -14.64
CA GLY A 7 18.03 28.00 -15.18
C GLY A 7 19.14 28.16 -14.14
N ASP A 8 20.28 28.66 -14.59
CA ASP A 8 21.46 28.94 -13.76
C ASP A 8 21.69 30.44 -13.65
N VAL A 9 21.99 30.92 -12.44
CA VAL A 9 22.37 32.33 -12.21
C VAL A 9 23.80 32.39 -11.71
N ASP A 10 24.67 33.05 -12.49
CA ASP A 10 26.06 33.28 -12.10
C ASP A 10 26.46 34.74 -12.35
N GLY A 11 27.00 35.41 -11.32
CA GLY A 11 27.43 36.81 -11.43
C GLY A 11 26.36 37.82 -11.88
N GLY A 12 25.06 37.50 -11.74
CA GLY A 12 23.95 38.34 -12.22
C GLY A 12 23.50 38.07 -13.65
N VAL A 13 24.19 37.18 -14.38
CA VAL A 13 23.76 36.68 -15.69
C VAL A 13 22.94 35.41 -15.46
N CYS A 14 21.71 35.41 -15.99
CA CYS A 14 20.87 34.23 -15.95
C CYS A 14 20.87 33.51 -17.30
N THR A 15 21.13 32.20 -17.25
CA THR A 15 21.02 31.30 -18.39
C THR A 15 19.79 30.42 -18.20
N PRO A 16 18.69 30.63 -18.95
CA PRO A 16 17.50 29.79 -18.84
C PRO A 16 17.76 28.38 -19.35
N CYS A 17 16.96 27.42 -18.88
CA CYS A 17 17.01 26.07 -19.42
C CYS A 17 16.60 26.00 -20.89
N PRO A 18 17.23 25.11 -21.68
CA PRO A 18 16.97 24.99 -23.11
C PRO A 18 15.60 24.39 -23.43
N SER A 19 14.98 23.67 -22.49
CA SER A 19 13.66 23.07 -22.65
C SER A 19 12.78 23.36 -21.43
N ARG A 20 11.48 23.51 -21.69
CA ARG A 20 10.42 23.63 -20.68
C ARG A 20 9.66 22.33 -20.45
N GLU A 21 10.08 21.24 -21.11
CA GLU A 21 9.47 19.92 -20.95
C GLU A 21 9.69 19.39 -19.52
N PRO A 22 8.64 18.89 -18.85
CA PRO A 22 8.74 18.42 -17.47
C PRO A 22 9.78 17.33 -17.24
N ASP A 23 10.02 16.43 -18.21
CA ASP A 23 11.06 15.38 -18.10
C ASP A 23 12.47 15.97 -18.03
N PHE A 24 12.80 16.90 -18.94
CA PHE A 24 14.10 17.59 -18.95
C PHE A 24 14.35 18.34 -17.62
N LEU A 25 13.32 19.05 -17.15
CA LEU A 25 13.37 19.79 -15.89
C LEU A 25 13.49 18.86 -14.67
N SER A 26 12.86 17.68 -14.72
CA SER A 26 12.99 16.66 -13.67
C SER A 26 14.42 16.14 -13.59
N ASP A 27 15.02 15.76 -14.71
CA ASP A 27 16.39 15.24 -14.75
C ASP A 27 17.42 16.29 -14.29
N ARG A 28 17.19 17.56 -14.64
CA ARG A 28 17.98 18.67 -14.12
C ARG A 28 17.85 18.79 -12.60
N LEU A 29 16.63 18.75 -12.06
CA LEU A 29 16.41 18.86 -10.62
C LEU A 29 17.05 17.68 -9.86
N ASP A 30 17.10 16.49 -10.45
CA ASP A 30 17.82 15.34 -9.88
C ASP A 30 19.33 15.65 -9.70
N ARG A 31 19.96 16.33 -10.66
CA ARG A 31 21.38 16.75 -10.56
C ARG A 31 21.59 17.82 -9.46
N ILE A 32 20.66 18.75 -9.32
CA ILE A 32 20.72 19.83 -8.33
C ILE A 32 20.56 19.27 -6.91
N ILE A 33 19.61 18.34 -6.70
CA ILE A 33 19.39 17.70 -5.40
C ILE A 33 20.63 16.92 -4.94
N GLN A 34 21.31 16.24 -5.86
CA GLN A 34 22.52 15.45 -5.57
C GLN A 34 23.71 16.30 -5.11
N THR A 35 23.82 17.54 -5.58
CA THR A 35 24.95 18.44 -5.29
C THR A 35 24.84 19.16 -3.94
N ARG A 36 23.72 19.00 -3.19
CA ARG A 36 23.46 19.59 -1.86
C ARG A 36 23.78 21.10 -1.77
N GLU A 37 23.65 21.85 -2.88
CA GLU A 37 23.86 23.30 -2.88
C GLU A 37 22.82 24.00 -1.99
N ARG A 38 23.18 25.17 -1.44
CA ARG A 38 22.28 25.94 -0.56
C ARG A 38 21.02 26.33 -1.32
N HIS A 39 19.90 25.88 -0.80
CA HIS A 39 18.58 26.12 -1.38
C HIS A 39 18.18 27.59 -1.16
N THR A 40 18.34 28.45 -2.16
CA THR A 40 17.74 29.79 -2.15
C THR A 40 16.25 29.70 -2.48
N PRO A 41 15.38 30.48 -1.79
CA PRO A 41 13.95 30.44 -2.05
C PRO A 41 13.60 30.93 -3.46
N PHE A 42 12.62 30.28 -4.07
CA PHE A 42 12.18 30.54 -5.43
C PHE A 42 11.35 31.84 -5.49
N SER A 43 11.86 32.87 -6.17
CA SER A 43 10.99 33.91 -6.72
C SER A 43 10.76 33.67 -8.21
N TRP A 44 9.49 33.68 -8.63
CA TRP A 44 9.10 33.63 -10.03
C TRP A 44 9.58 34.88 -10.81
N GLU A 45 9.88 35.98 -10.13
CA GLU A 45 10.46 37.19 -10.74
C GLU A 45 11.81 36.88 -11.38
N VAL A 46 12.64 36.06 -10.72
CA VAL A 46 13.94 35.61 -11.25
C VAL A 46 13.73 34.80 -12.53
N ALA A 47 12.76 33.88 -12.54
CA ALA A 47 12.45 33.09 -13.74
C ALA A 47 11.97 33.96 -14.92
N ARG A 48 11.29 35.08 -14.62
CA ARG A 48 10.90 36.08 -15.63
C ARG A 48 12.10 36.89 -16.13
N GLU A 49 12.95 37.36 -15.23
CA GLU A 49 14.18 38.10 -15.56
C GLU A 49 15.15 37.25 -16.39
N CYS A 50 15.18 35.93 -16.16
CA CYS A 50 15.89 34.95 -16.97
C CYS A 50 15.30 34.70 -18.37
N GLY A 51 14.13 35.28 -18.69
CA GLY A 51 13.41 35.00 -19.93
C GLY A 51 12.79 33.60 -20.01
N PHE A 52 12.75 32.84 -18.90
CA PHE A 52 12.21 31.49 -18.89
C PHE A 52 10.68 31.46 -18.88
N VAL A 53 10.04 32.47 -18.30
CA VAL A 53 8.57 32.62 -18.25
C VAL A 53 8.17 34.09 -18.45
N SER A 54 6.96 34.31 -18.96
CA SER A 54 6.43 35.66 -19.22
C SER A 54 5.44 36.11 -18.14
N SER A 55 4.83 35.16 -17.42
CA SER A 55 3.84 35.45 -16.39
C SER A 55 3.96 34.51 -15.18
N ARG A 56 3.45 34.96 -14.03
CA ARG A 56 3.31 34.11 -12.85
C ARG A 56 2.44 32.89 -13.11
N GLY A 57 1.41 33.01 -13.96
CA GLY A 57 0.53 31.89 -14.31
C GLY A 57 1.28 30.78 -15.07
N GLU A 58 2.12 31.16 -16.03
CA GLU A 58 2.98 30.23 -16.78
C GLU A 58 3.99 29.54 -15.86
N TYR A 59 4.62 30.30 -14.96
CA TYR A 59 5.53 29.76 -13.94
C TYR A 59 4.85 28.68 -13.07
N VAL A 60 3.67 29.01 -12.53
CA VAL A 60 2.92 28.09 -11.66
C VAL A 60 2.45 26.85 -12.45
N ALA A 61 2.04 27.01 -13.70
CA ALA A 61 1.63 25.90 -14.56
C ALA A 61 2.79 24.92 -14.81
N LEU A 62 3.97 25.43 -15.19
CA LEU A 62 5.17 24.61 -15.41
C LEU A 62 5.66 23.94 -14.12
N LEU A 63 5.66 24.67 -13.01
CA LEU A 63 6.03 24.10 -11.71
C LEU A 63 5.06 22.98 -11.30
N ARG A 64 3.76 23.18 -11.52
CA ARG A 64 2.74 22.16 -11.23
C ARG A 64 2.92 20.93 -12.11
N SER A 65 3.14 21.08 -13.41
CA SER A 65 3.35 19.92 -14.31
C SER A 65 4.61 19.14 -13.94
N LEU A 66 5.69 19.84 -13.59
CA LEU A 66 6.92 19.22 -13.10
C LEU A 66 6.70 18.46 -11.79
N ALA A 67 5.99 19.08 -10.83
CA ALA A 67 5.68 18.46 -9.56
C ALA A 67 4.82 17.19 -9.74
N LEU A 68 3.80 17.24 -10.58
CA LEU A 68 2.95 16.09 -10.89
C LEU A 68 3.75 14.96 -11.54
N LEU A 69 4.56 15.26 -12.57
CA LEU A 69 5.41 14.27 -13.23
C LEU A 69 6.35 13.57 -12.23
N ARG A 70 6.98 14.34 -11.33
CA ARG A 70 7.87 13.76 -10.31
C ARG A 70 7.13 12.91 -9.29
N VAL A 71 5.94 13.33 -8.85
CA VAL A 71 5.09 12.52 -7.97
C VAL A 71 4.70 11.21 -8.65
N GLU A 72 4.32 11.24 -9.93
CA GLU A 72 4.01 10.03 -10.70
C GLU A 72 5.22 9.11 -10.85
N LYS A 73 6.41 9.66 -11.15
CA LYS A 73 7.67 8.90 -11.26
C LYS A 73 8.00 8.19 -9.95
N GLU A 74 7.91 8.89 -8.82
CA GLU A 74 8.14 8.30 -7.50
C GLU A 74 7.06 7.29 -7.10
N LEU A 75 5.79 7.57 -7.40
CA LEU A 75 4.69 6.66 -7.08
C LEU A 75 4.84 5.34 -7.83
N ARG A 76 5.18 5.38 -9.12
CA ARG A 76 5.48 4.17 -9.90
C ARG A 76 6.61 3.38 -9.27
N ARG A 77 7.70 4.05 -8.89
CA ARG A 77 8.85 3.42 -8.24
C ARG A 77 8.46 2.73 -6.94
N VAL A 78 7.71 3.40 -6.06
CA VAL A 78 7.29 2.84 -4.76
C VAL A 78 6.28 1.71 -4.94
N SER A 79 5.32 1.84 -5.85
CA SER A 79 4.28 0.84 -6.09
C SER A 79 4.80 -0.50 -6.61
N GLN A 80 5.95 -0.48 -7.30
CA GLN A 80 6.60 -1.66 -7.85
C GLN A 80 7.53 -2.36 -6.87
N LEU A 81 7.69 -1.82 -5.66
CA LEU A 81 8.54 -2.44 -4.65
C LEU A 81 7.87 -3.72 -4.12
N PRO A 82 8.61 -4.84 -3.99
CA PRO A 82 8.07 -6.11 -3.49
C PRO A 82 7.41 -6.01 -2.11
N GLU A 83 7.86 -5.09 -1.24
CA GLU A 83 7.21 -4.86 0.05
C GLU A 83 5.79 -4.31 -0.09
N MET A 84 5.48 -3.55 -1.15
CA MET A 84 4.14 -3.02 -1.37
C MET A 84 3.19 -4.11 -1.82
N GLU A 85 3.64 -5.00 -2.71
CA GLU A 85 2.90 -6.21 -3.06
C GLU A 85 2.55 -7.01 -1.80
N LEU A 86 3.52 -7.23 -0.91
CA LEU A 86 3.32 -7.97 0.33
C LEU A 86 2.28 -7.30 1.26
N VAL A 87 2.30 -5.97 1.38
CA VAL A 87 1.27 -5.21 2.12
C VAL A 87 -0.13 -5.45 1.54
N HIS A 88 -0.27 -5.41 0.21
CA HIS A 88 -1.54 -5.66 -0.46
C HIS A 88 -2.02 -7.10 -0.27
N MET A 89 -1.12 -8.09 -0.37
CA MET A 89 -1.45 -9.49 -0.17
C MET A 89 -1.96 -9.76 1.26
N VAL A 90 -1.33 -9.18 2.29
CA VAL A 90 -1.80 -9.32 3.69
C VAL A 90 -3.17 -8.69 3.87
N ARG A 91 -3.40 -7.49 3.32
CA ARG A 91 -4.73 -6.86 3.38
C ARG A 91 -5.79 -7.72 2.70
N MET A 92 -5.47 -8.31 1.55
CA MET A 92 -6.37 -9.25 0.87
C MET A 92 -6.64 -10.50 1.71
N LEU A 93 -5.62 -11.04 2.39
CA LEU A 93 -5.77 -12.17 3.29
C LEU A 93 -6.77 -11.86 4.42
N ASP A 94 -6.65 -10.68 5.03
CA ASP A 94 -7.55 -10.21 6.08
C ASP A 94 -8.99 -10.03 5.57
N GLN A 95 -9.15 -9.47 4.36
CA GLN A 95 -10.47 -9.28 3.75
C GLN A 95 -11.15 -10.60 3.38
N ILE A 96 -10.38 -11.60 2.94
CA ILE A 96 -10.93 -12.95 2.68
C ILE A 96 -11.37 -13.60 4.01
N ASP A 97 -10.55 -13.50 5.06
CA ASP A 97 -10.91 -14.00 6.39
C ASP A 97 -12.19 -13.34 6.93
N GLU A 98 -12.31 -12.01 6.78
CA GLU A 98 -13.50 -11.26 7.17
C GLU A 98 -14.74 -11.70 6.38
N ALA A 99 -14.62 -11.85 5.05
CA ALA A 99 -15.71 -12.30 4.19
C ALA A 99 -16.20 -13.71 4.55
N ILE A 100 -15.27 -14.65 4.78
CA ILE A 100 -15.61 -16.03 5.19
C ILE A 100 -16.40 -16.00 6.51
N ASN A 101 -15.92 -15.26 7.50
CA ASN A 101 -16.55 -15.19 8.82
C ASN A 101 -17.94 -14.54 8.75
N LEU A 102 -18.05 -13.42 8.02
CA LEU A 102 -19.32 -12.71 7.86
C LEU A 102 -20.37 -13.58 7.18
N LEU A 103 -20.04 -14.17 6.03
CA LEU A 103 -20.99 -14.98 5.25
C LEU A 103 -21.38 -16.25 6.01
N THR A 104 -20.42 -16.92 6.65
CA THR A 104 -20.69 -18.12 7.47
C THR A 104 -21.60 -17.79 8.65
N GLY A 105 -21.33 -16.69 9.35
CA GLY A 105 -22.13 -16.24 10.49
C GLY A 105 -23.57 -15.90 10.09
N ARG A 106 -23.75 -15.11 9.02
CA ARG A 106 -25.09 -14.76 8.51
C ARG A 106 -25.86 -15.97 8.00
N ALA A 107 -25.19 -16.92 7.36
CA ALA A 107 -25.81 -18.16 6.91
C ALA A 107 -26.27 -19.02 8.10
N LEU A 108 -25.49 -19.11 9.18
CA LEU A 108 -25.88 -19.82 10.40
C LEU A 108 -27.07 -19.15 11.10
N GLU A 109 -27.07 -17.82 11.21
CA GLU A 109 -28.20 -17.06 11.75
C GLU A 109 -29.49 -17.36 10.98
N TRP A 110 -29.42 -17.32 9.64
CA TRP A 110 -30.57 -17.63 8.79
C TRP A 110 -31.02 -19.08 8.95
N HIS A 111 -30.09 -20.03 8.99
CA HIS A 111 -30.40 -21.44 9.19
C HIS A 111 -31.13 -21.67 10.52
N ALA A 112 -30.64 -21.09 11.61
CA ALA A 112 -31.24 -21.18 12.94
C ALA A 112 -32.65 -20.58 13.01
N ALA A 113 -32.91 -19.50 12.27
CA ALA A 113 -34.24 -18.87 12.25
C ALA A 113 -35.32 -19.77 11.61
N LYS A 114 -34.93 -20.68 10.69
CA LYS A 114 -35.86 -21.60 10.02
C LYS A 114 -36.02 -22.94 10.72
N ASP A 115 -35.09 -23.31 11.61
CA ASP A 115 -35.15 -24.57 12.36
C ASP A 115 -35.16 -24.30 13.88
N PRO A 116 -36.33 -24.28 14.53
CA PRO A 116 -36.44 -24.05 15.97
C PRO A 116 -35.79 -25.14 16.84
N SER A 117 -35.49 -26.32 16.27
CA SER A 117 -34.76 -27.39 16.98
C SER A 117 -33.25 -27.13 17.07
N PHE A 118 -32.79 -26.07 16.41
CA PHE A 118 -31.39 -25.66 16.38
C PHE A 118 -30.92 -25.19 17.77
N SER A 119 -30.15 -26.05 18.45
CA SER A 119 -29.64 -25.80 19.80
C SER A 119 -28.72 -24.58 19.86
N ARG A 120 -28.69 -23.89 21.02
CA ARG A 120 -27.72 -22.82 21.34
C ARG A 120 -26.27 -23.23 21.06
N LYS A 121 -25.94 -24.52 21.24
CA LYS A 121 -24.61 -25.08 20.93
C LYS A 121 -24.18 -24.83 19.48
N TYR A 122 -25.11 -24.77 18.54
CA TYR A 122 -24.82 -24.56 17.13
C TYR A 122 -24.72 -23.07 16.74
N ARG A 123 -25.21 -22.15 17.59
CA ARG A 123 -25.03 -20.70 17.43
C ARG A 123 -23.58 -20.25 17.66
N GLU A 124 -22.83 -21.04 18.42
CA GLU A 124 -21.42 -20.79 18.72
C GLU A 124 -20.47 -21.51 17.74
N LEU A 125 -21.00 -22.20 16.71
CA LEU A 125 -20.17 -22.84 15.70
C LEU A 125 -19.45 -21.80 14.86
N GLN A 126 -18.14 -22.00 14.70
CA GLN A 126 -17.28 -21.15 13.91
C GLN A 126 -16.47 -21.96 12.90
N GLY A 127 -16.00 -21.28 11.86
CA GLY A 127 -15.02 -21.81 10.91
C GLY A 127 -15.52 -23.04 10.12
N ARG A 128 -14.73 -24.13 10.13
CA ARG A 128 -14.96 -25.30 9.27
C ARG A 128 -16.24 -26.07 9.63
N ARG A 129 -16.49 -26.32 10.92
CA ARG A 129 -17.67 -27.07 11.38
C ARG A 129 -18.98 -26.34 11.05
N ALA A 130 -18.99 -25.01 11.14
CA ALA A 130 -20.12 -24.19 10.74
C ALA A 130 -20.49 -24.40 9.26
N ARG A 131 -19.48 -24.39 8.38
CA ARG A 131 -19.65 -24.60 6.94
C ARG A 131 -20.08 -26.02 6.60
N GLU A 132 -19.51 -27.03 7.26
CA GLU A 132 -19.92 -28.43 7.09
C GLU A 132 -21.40 -28.64 7.45
N LEU A 133 -21.87 -28.00 8.52
CA LEU A 133 -23.29 -28.04 8.89
C LEU A 133 -24.17 -27.37 7.83
N LEU A 134 -23.78 -26.17 7.38
CA LEU A 134 -24.53 -25.43 6.36
C LEU A 134 -24.58 -26.18 5.02
N ALA A 135 -23.52 -26.90 4.66
CA ALA A 135 -23.48 -27.75 3.47
C ALA A 135 -24.47 -28.93 3.55
N GLY A 136 -24.83 -29.37 4.76
CA GLY A 136 -25.88 -30.37 5.01
C GLY A 136 -27.30 -29.80 5.09
N SER A 137 -27.49 -28.50 4.85
CA SER A 137 -28.80 -27.86 4.94
C SER A 137 -29.73 -28.31 3.80
N LYS A 138 -31.04 -28.34 4.09
CA LYS A 138 -32.07 -28.57 3.06
C LYS A 138 -32.27 -27.36 2.13
N ASN A 139 -31.78 -26.19 2.51
CA ASN A 139 -31.93 -24.97 1.72
C ASN A 139 -30.78 -24.85 0.70
N PRO A 140 -31.06 -24.88 -0.61
CA PRO A 140 -30.01 -24.87 -1.64
C PRO A 140 -29.16 -23.59 -1.62
N VAL A 141 -29.72 -22.45 -1.18
CA VAL A 141 -28.97 -21.19 -1.08
C VAL A 141 -27.96 -21.24 0.07
N LEU A 142 -28.32 -21.85 1.21
CA LEU A 142 -27.38 -22.04 2.33
C LEU A 142 -26.24 -22.97 1.95
N VAL A 143 -26.54 -24.02 1.18
CA VAL A 143 -25.51 -24.93 0.64
C VAL A 143 -24.59 -24.17 -0.31
N ALA A 144 -25.12 -23.35 -1.23
CA ALA A 144 -24.31 -22.55 -2.13
C ALA A 144 -23.36 -21.58 -1.39
N VAL A 145 -23.85 -20.89 -0.34
CA VAL A 145 -23.01 -20.02 0.50
C VAL A 145 -21.93 -20.83 1.23
N ALA A 146 -22.25 -22.03 1.72
CA ALA A 146 -21.27 -22.90 2.36
C ALA A 146 -20.17 -23.35 1.37
N THR A 147 -20.53 -23.67 0.13
CA THR A 147 -19.58 -24.01 -0.93
C THR A 147 -18.68 -22.83 -1.28
N GLU A 148 -19.24 -21.64 -1.47
CA GLU A 148 -18.43 -20.47 -1.84
C GLU A 148 -17.47 -20.04 -0.72
N THR A 149 -17.93 -20.07 0.53
CA THR A 149 -17.07 -19.81 1.69
C THR A 149 -16.04 -20.92 1.95
N ALA A 150 -16.27 -22.14 1.47
CA ALA A 150 -15.26 -23.19 1.44
C ALA A 150 -14.17 -22.86 0.41
N HIS A 151 -14.57 -22.50 -0.81
CA HIS A 151 -13.65 -22.09 -1.86
C HIS A 151 -12.80 -20.87 -1.47
N LEU A 152 -13.41 -19.84 -0.87
CA LEU A 152 -12.67 -18.69 -0.34
C LEU A 152 -11.61 -19.10 0.70
N ALA A 153 -11.88 -20.11 1.53
CA ALA A 153 -10.89 -20.59 2.51
C ALA A 153 -9.72 -21.34 1.87
N GLU A 154 -9.95 -21.99 0.73
CA GLU A 154 -8.87 -22.58 -0.08
C GLU A 154 -7.99 -21.48 -0.68
N VAL A 155 -8.61 -20.46 -1.28
CA VAL A 155 -7.92 -19.27 -1.80
C VAL A 155 -7.11 -18.58 -0.70
N ARG A 156 -7.70 -18.40 0.49
CA ARG A 156 -7.03 -17.86 1.69
C ARG A 156 -5.78 -18.66 2.06
N THR A 157 -5.86 -19.99 1.97
CA THR A 157 -4.73 -20.88 2.28
C THR A 157 -3.64 -20.83 1.21
N ALA A 158 -4.01 -20.67 -0.07
CA ALA A 158 -3.06 -20.41 -1.15
C ALA A 158 -2.36 -19.06 -0.97
N LEU A 159 -3.13 -17.99 -0.78
CA LEU A 159 -2.59 -16.64 -0.57
C LEU A 159 -1.69 -16.57 0.66
N SER A 160 -2.04 -17.24 1.76
CA SER A 160 -1.18 -17.29 2.94
C SER A 160 0.17 -17.95 2.67
N ARG A 161 0.24 -18.94 1.78
CA ARG A 161 1.51 -19.57 1.37
C ARG A 161 2.32 -18.62 0.50
N ASP A 162 1.68 -17.93 -0.43
CA ASP A 162 2.34 -16.95 -1.29
C ASP A 162 2.88 -15.76 -0.49
N VAL A 163 2.10 -15.27 0.50
CA VAL A 163 2.53 -14.25 1.47
C VAL A 163 3.79 -14.71 2.20
N ALA A 164 3.81 -15.94 2.71
CA ALA A 164 4.97 -16.47 3.43
C ALA A 164 6.21 -16.52 2.52
N ALA A 165 6.06 -17.06 1.31
CA ALA A 165 7.15 -17.21 0.35
C ALA A 165 7.71 -15.84 -0.11
N LEU A 166 6.86 -14.84 -0.33
CA LEU A 166 7.32 -13.50 -0.67
C LEU A 166 7.97 -12.81 0.54
N ALA A 167 7.42 -12.97 1.74
CA ALA A 167 8.01 -12.43 2.97
C ALA A 167 9.40 -12.99 3.26
N GLU A 168 9.66 -14.26 2.95
CA GLU A 168 11.01 -14.85 3.07
C GLU A 168 12.03 -14.19 2.13
N LYS A 169 11.59 -13.71 0.96
CA LYS A 169 12.44 -12.99 0.02
C LYS A 169 12.64 -11.52 0.42
N VAL A 170 11.56 -10.85 0.85
CA VAL A 170 11.56 -9.40 1.15
C VAL A 170 12.09 -9.08 2.54
N MET A 171 11.79 -9.93 3.53
CA MET A 171 12.18 -9.73 4.94
C MET A 171 12.78 -11.01 5.55
N PRO A 172 13.87 -11.57 4.98
CA PRO A 172 14.41 -12.87 5.38
C PRO A 172 14.71 -12.97 6.88
N ASN A 173 15.34 -11.94 7.45
CA ASN A 173 15.70 -11.92 8.87
C ASN A 173 14.47 -11.96 9.79
N SER A 174 13.41 -11.21 9.46
CA SER A 174 12.18 -11.21 10.25
C SER A 174 11.39 -12.50 10.07
N SER A 175 11.34 -13.02 8.84
CA SER A 175 10.67 -14.28 8.51
C SER A 175 11.29 -15.48 9.24
N VAL A 176 12.62 -15.51 9.43
CA VAL A 176 13.29 -16.53 10.25
C VAL A 176 12.89 -16.43 11.73
N LEU A 177 12.69 -15.22 12.25
CA LEU A 177 12.40 -15.00 13.68
C LEU A 177 10.95 -15.28 14.06
N VAL A 178 9.99 -14.86 13.25
CA VAL A 178 8.55 -14.92 13.59
C VAL A 178 7.68 -15.67 12.58
N GLY A 179 8.27 -16.17 11.49
CA GLY A 179 7.56 -16.77 10.36
C GLY A 179 7.11 -15.73 9.32
N GLY A 180 7.06 -16.15 8.05
CA GLY A 180 6.78 -15.25 6.91
C GLY A 180 5.45 -14.50 7.01
N VAL A 181 4.37 -15.18 7.42
CA VAL A 181 3.04 -14.55 7.54
C VAL A 181 3.02 -13.48 8.64
N VAL A 182 3.62 -13.75 9.81
CA VAL A 182 3.66 -12.78 10.92
C VAL A 182 4.55 -11.59 10.55
N ALA A 183 5.71 -11.84 9.92
CA ALA A 183 6.57 -10.79 9.42
C ALA A 183 5.83 -9.87 8.42
N ALA A 184 5.11 -10.45 7.46
CA ALA A 184 4.29 -9.71 6.51
C ALA A 184 3.19 -8.88 7.19
N ARG A 185 2.54 -9.42 8.23
CA ARG A 185 1.54 -8.70 9.03
C ARG A 185 2.13 -7.49 9.76
N LEU A 186 3.31 -7.62 10.35
CA LEU A 186 4.03 -6.49 10.97
C LEU A 186 4.36 -5.39 9.95
N LEU A 187 4.81 -5.78 8.75
CA LEU A 187 5.07 -4.84 7.65
C LEU A 187 3.80 -4.10 7.22
N SER A 188 2.70 -4.82 7.05
CA SER A 188 1.39 -4.25 6.69
C SER A 188 0.89 -3.27 7.76
N ALA A 189 0.99 -3.63 9.04
CA ALA A 189 0.62 -2.77 10.16
C ALA A 189 1.49 -1.50 10.26
N ALA A 190 2.79 -1.61 9.99
CA ALA A 190 3.67 -0.45 9.96
C ALA A 190 3.42 0.46 8.73
N GLY A 191 2.93 -0.11 7.62
CA GLY A 191 2.69 0.58 6.35
C GLY A 191 3.92 0.65 5.44
N GLY A 192 4.86 -0.29 5.59
CA GLY A 192 6.06 -0.39 4.76
C GLY A 192 7.36 -0.57 5.55
N LEU A 193 8.40 -1.05 4.87
CA LEU A 193 9.65 -1.49 5.49
C LEU A 193 10.43 -0.35 6.16
N PRO A 194 10.56 0.86 5.55
CA PRO A 194 11.26 1.97 6.20
C PRO A 194 10.62 2.42 7.51
N ARG A 195 9.29 2.31 7.62
CA ARG A 195 8.56 2.67 8.82
C ARG A 195 8.70 1.59 9.88
N LEU A 196 8.57 0.32 9.51
CA LEU A 196 8.78 -0.82 10.41
C LEU A 196 10.18 -0.78 11.05
N ALA A 197 11.22 -0.53 10.25
CA ALA A 197 12.61 -0.48 10.72
C ALA A 197 12.90 0.65 11.73
N ARG A 198 12.05 1.68 11.78
CA ARG A 198 12.16 2.82 12.71
C ARG A 198 11.32 2.66 13.97
N LEU A 199 10.45 1.66 14.05
CA LEU A 199 9.61 1.45 15.22
C LEU A 199 10.45 0.93 16.40
N PRO A 200 10.27 1.48 17.61
CA PRO A 200 10.91 0.92 18.80
C PRO A 200 10.28 -0.45 19.14
N ALA A 201 11.04 -1.32 19.80
CA ALA A 201 10.60 -2.67 20.16
C ALA A 201 9.26 -2.69 20.91
N ALA A 202 9.04 -1.74 21.83
CA ALA A 202 7.78 -1.62 22.58
C ALA A 202 6.56 -1.39 21.65
N THR A 203 6.73 -0.64 20.56
CA THR A 203 5.65 -0.45 19.57
C THR A 203 5.39 -1.72 18.78
N ILE A 204 6.44 -2.43 18.37
CA ILE A 204 6.31 -3.71 17.65
C ILE A 204 5.56 -4.73 18.51
N GLN A 205 5.85 -4.80 19.81
CA GLN A 205 5.16 -5.68 20.74
C GLN A 205 3.65 -5.37 20.83
N VAL A 206 3.28 -4.09 20.96
CA VAL A 206 1.87 -3.68 21.02
C VAL A 206 1.16 -3.94 19.68
N MET A 207 1.84 -3.77 18.55
CA MET A 207 1.27 -4.15 17.24
C MET A 207 0.98 -5.64 17.17
N GLY A 208 1.89 -6.50 17.66
CA GLY A 208 1.70 -7.95 17.69
C GLY A 208 0.46 -8.42 18.45
N ALA A 209 -0.03 -7.64 19.42
CA ALA A 209 -1.26 -7.96 20.16
C ALA A 209 -2.55 -7.67 19.37
N ARG A 210 -2.47 -6.97 18.23
CA ARG A 210 -3.61 -6.60 17.37
C ARG A 210 -3.65 -7.38 16.06
N LEU A 211 -2.60 -8.15 15.76
CA LEU A 211 -2.43 -8.95 14.55
C LEU A 211 -3.06 -10.33 14.69
#